data_AF-A0A966EPM4-F1
#
_entry.id   AF-A0A966EPM4-F1
#
_cell.length_a   1.000
_cell.length_b   1.000
_cell.length_c   1.000
_cell.angle_alpha   90.00
_cell.angle_beta   90.00
_cell.angle_gamma   90.00
#
_symmetry.space_group_name_H-M   'P 1'
#
loop_
_entity.id
_entity.type
_entity.pdbx_description
1 polymer ?
#
loop_
_entity_poly.entity_id
_entity_poly.type
_entity_poly.pdbx_seq_one_letter_code
_entity_poly.pdbx_strand_id
1 'polypeptide(L)'
;MKTVFKKAVRISLCCCIAFTITVSGLFFAIVQPGGSGLLASIQLPDGSEYRVAQRCNWSAEPYTVSFYMRSPKGGWGWCYIDHQANRWRDVALTYDATSDVVTVTERGTWKAGLDRKRSTFAIGDGKPKRELDAPQSRVKRPEFASQ
;
A
#
# COMPACT_ATOMS: atom_id res chain seq x y z
N MET A 1 31.05 -21.59 -42.79
CA MET A 1 31.42 -21.22 -41.40
C MET A 1 30.73 -19.96 -40.87
N LYS A 2 30.83 -18.79 -41.54
CA LYS A 2 30.25 -17.51 -41.07
C LYS A 2 28.71 -17.54 -40.85
N THR A 3 27.97 -18.30 -41.64
CA THR A 3 26.50 -18.42 -41.57
C THR A 3 26.02 -19.28 -40.39
N VAL A 4 26.77 -20.33 -40.05
CA VAL A 4 26.45 -21.22 -38.91
C VAL A 4 26.71 -20.50 -37.59
N PHE A 5 27.82 -19.77 -37.49
CA PHE A 5 28.17 -18.96 -36.32
C PHE A 5 27.13 -17.87 -36.04
N LYS A 6 26.66 -17.15 -37.06
CA LYS A 6 25.60 -16.14 -36.91
C LYS A 6 24.26 -16.71 -36.42
N LYS A 7 23.92 -17.95 -36.83
CA LYS A 7 22.70 -18.64 -36.36
C LYS A 7 22.83 -19.06 -34.90
N ALA A 8 23.98 -19.61 -34.51
CA ALA A 8 24.24 -20.02 -33.12
C ALA A 8 24.19 -18.83 -32.14
N VAL A 9 24.80 -17.69 -32.49
CA VAL A 9 24.75 -16.47 -31.68
C VAL A 9 23.31 -15.94 -31.52
N ARG A 10 22.52 -15.95 -32.61
CA ARG A 10 21.11 -15.54 -32.55
C ARG A 10 20.28 -16.43 -31.65
N ILE A 11 20.45 -17.76 -31.75
CA ILE A 11 19.74 -18.73 -30.90
C ILE A 11 20.12 -18.52 -29.43
N SER A 12 21.41 -18.39 -29.13
CA SER A 12 21.89 -18.16 -27.76
C SER A 12 21.33 -16.85 -27.19
N LEU A 13 21.34 -15.75 -27.96
CA LEU A 13 20.75 -14.48 -27.54
C LEU A 13 19.24 -14.61 -27.27
N CYS A 14 18.50 -15.28 -28.15
CA CYS A 14 17.07 -15.54 -27.94
C CYS A 14 16.82 -16.34 -26.66
N CYS A 15 17.63 -17.38 -26.38
CA CYS A 15 17.51 -18.16 -25.14
C CYS A 15 17.81 -17.32 -23.90
N CYS A 16 18.83 -16.47 -23.92
CA CYS A 16 19.14 -15.56 -22.81
C CYS A 16 17.99 -14.57 -22.55
N ILE A 17 17.43 -13.96 -23.61
CA ILE A 17 16.29 -13.04 -23.49
C ILE A 17 15.07 -13.78 -22.92
N ALA A 18 14.73 -14.94 -23.45
CA ALA A 18 13.60 -15.73 -22.97
C ALA A 18 13.78 -16.14 -21.50
N PHE A 19 14.99 -16.55 -21.10
CA PHE A 19 15.31 -16.86 -19.72
C PHE A 19 15.13 -15.64 -18.79
N THR A 20 15.66 -14.47 -19.17
CA THR A 20 15.50 -13.24 -18.38
C THR A 20 14.04 -12.84 -18.24
N ILE A 21 13.24 -12.94 -19.32
CA ILE A 21 11.81 -12.64 -19.28
C ILE A 21 11.09 -13.61 -18.34
N THR A 22 11.35 -14.91 -18.45
CA THR A 22 10.70 -15.93 -17.60
C THR A 22 11.05 -15.74 -16.13
N VAL A 23 12.33 -15.55 -15.79
CA VAL A 23 12.77 -15.35 -14.40
C VAL A 23 12.19 -14.06 -13.83
N SER A 24 12.21 -12.97 -14.60
CA SER A 24 11.64 -11.69 -14.16
C SER A 24 10.12 -11.79 -13.99
N GLY A 25 9.42 -12.41 -14.94
CA GLY A 25 7.98 -12.63 -14.85
C GLY A 25 7.59 -13.48 -13.64
N LEU A 26 8.35 -14.54 -13.36
CA LEU A 26 8.15 -15.38 -12.18
C LEU A 26 8.43 -14.60 -10.88
N PHE A 27 9.49 -13.79 -10.85
CA PHE A 27 9.80 -12.91 -9.72
C PHE A 27 8.64 -11.95 -9.43
N PHE A 28 8.11 -11.26 -10.44
CA PHE A 28 6.97 -10.37 -10.26
C PHE A 28 5.70 -11.11 -9.82
N ALA A 29 5.43 -12.29 -10.37
CA ALA A 29 4.28 -13.11 -9.99
C ALA A 29 4.33 -13.60 -8.53
N ILE A 30 5.53 -13.92 -8.02
CA ILE A 30 5.72 -14.46 -6.67
C ILE A 30 5.87 -13.33 -5.63
N VAL A 31 6.57 -12.26 -5.96
CA VAL A 31 6.92 -11.17 -5.02
C VAL A 31 5.84 -10.09 -4.97
N GLN A 32 5.13 -9.84 -6.08
CA GLN A 32 4.03 -8.86 -6.15
C GLN A 32 2.68 -9.51 -6.52
N PRO A 33 2.26 -10.60 -5.86
CA PRO A 33 0.96 -11.18 -6.16
C PRO A 33 -0.09 -10.17 -5.71
N GLY A 34 -1.01 -9.74 -6.59
CA GLY A 34 -2.28 -9.16 -6.14
C GLY A 34 -2.42 -7.65 -6.09
N GLY A 35 -1.64 -6.90 -6.88
CA GLY A 35 -2.01 -5.55 -7.34
C GLY A 35 -2.33 -4.51 -6.26
N SER A 36 -2.93 -3.41 -6.68
CA SER A 36 -3.46 -2.37 -5.79
C SER A 36 -4.80 -2.84 -5.20
N GLY A 37 -5.22 -2.30 -4.05
CA GLY A 37 -6.50 -2.68 -3.43
C GLY A 37 -6.85 -1.95 -2.13
N LEU A 38 -8.14 -1.93 -1.80
CA LEU A 38 -8.60 -1.62 -0.45
C LEU A 38 -8.27 -2.79 0.48
N LEU A 39 -7.63 -2.51 1.61
CA LEU A 39 -7.22 -3.50 2.60
C LEU A 39 -8.19 -3.59 3.77
N ALA A 40 -8.66 -2.44 4.25
CA ALA A 40 -9.63 -2.35 5.35
C ALA A 40 -10.46 -1.08 5.23
N SER A 41 -11.68 -1.11 5.77
CA SER A 41 -12.54 0.07 5.89
C SER A 41 -13.39 0.02 7.15
N ILE A 42 -13.65 1.17 7.75
CA ILE A 42 -14.63 1.34 8.83
C ILE A 42 -15.38 2.65 8.62
N GLN A 43 -16.68 2.64 8.94
CA GLN A 43 -17.50 3.84 9.05
C GLN A 43 -17.99 3.95 10.50
N LEU A 44 -17.86 5.12 11.09
CA LEU A 44 -18.26 5.38 12.47
C LEU A 44 -19.72 5.88 12.55
N PRO A 45 -20.36 5.81 13.74
CA PRO A 45 -21.74 6.28 13.92
C PRO A 45 -21.96 7.76 13.58
N ASP A 46 -20.93 8.59 13.71
CA ASP A 46 -21.02 10.01 13.33
C ASP A 46 -21.01 10.23 11.80
N GLY A 47 -20.79 9.17 11.00
CA GLY A 47 -20.74 9.19 9.55
C GLY A 47 -19.34 9.33 8.96
N SER A 48 -18.30 9.48 9.79
CA SER A 48 -16.92 9.54 9.33
C SER A 48 -16.47 8.20 8.76
N GLU A 49 -15.68 8.22 7.70
CA GLU A 49 -15.17 7.03 7.02
C GLU A 49 -13.64 6.99 7.05
N TYR A 50 -13.11 5.78 7.24
CA TYR A 50 -11.68 5.52 7.27
C TYR A 50 -11.37 4.28 6.45
N ARG A 51 -10.28 4.36 5.68
CA ARG A 51 -9.89 3.29 4.74
C ARG A 51 -8.38 3.16 4.71
N VAL A 52 -7.91 1.92 4.64
CA VAL A 52 -6.51 1.61 4.35
C VAL A 52 -6.46 0.94 2.99
N ALA A 53 -5.59 1.42 2.12
CA ALA A 53 -5.39 0.84 0.81
C ALA A 53 -3.90 0.68 0.52
N GLN A 54 -3.58 -0.30 -0.32
CA GLN A 54 -2.25 -0.43 -0.90
C GLN A 54 -2.29 -0.19 -2.41
N ARG A 55 -1.19 0.34 -2.93
CA ARG A 55 -0.94 0.50 -4.36
C ARG A 55 0.30 -0.29 -4.74
N CYS A 56 0.21 -1.14 -5.76
CA CYS A 56 1.38 -1.77 -6.36
C CYS A 56 2.17 -0.72 -7.15
N ASN A 57 3.45 -0.56 -6.84
CA ASN A 57 4.30 0.44 -7.48
C ASN A 57 5.00 -0.09 -8.74
N TRP A 58 4.95 -1.40 -9.00
CA TRP A 58 5.67 -2.05 -10.11
C TRP A 58 7.18 -1.73 -10.13
N SER A 59 7.77 -1.62 -8.94
CA SER A 59 9.17 -1.27 -8.72
C SER A 59 9.83 -2.19 -7.69
N ALA A 60 11.11 -1.96 -7.37
CA ALA A 60 11.81 -2.67 -6.31
C ALA A 60 11.19 -2.43 -4.91
N GLU A 61 10.48 -1.32 -4.73
CA GLU A 61 9.64 -1.04 -3.56
C GLU A 61 8.20 -1.41 -3.92
N PRO A 62 7.70 -2.58 -3.52
CA PRO A 62 6.60 -3.21 -4.24
C PRO A 62 5.26 -2.54 -3.96
N TYR A 63 5.04 -2.03 -2.75
CA TYR A 63 3.76 -1.44 -2.37
C TYR A 63 3.90 -0.13 -1.60
N THR A 64 2.97 0.79 -1.87
CA THR A 64 2.71 1.96 -1.03
C THR A 64 1.41 1.74 -0.26
N VAL A 65 1.41 1.93 1.05
CA VAL A 65 0.24 1.83 1.93
C VAL A 65 -0.18 3.22 2.39
N SER A 66 -1.47 3.49 2.21
CA SER A 66 -2.09 4.79 2.47
C SER A 66 -3.28 4.64 3.39
N PHE A 67 -3.41 5.60 4.31
CA PHE A 67 -4.60 5.80 5.12
C PHE A 67 -5.41 6.96 4.57
N TYR A 68 -6.72 6.76 4.49
CA TYR A 68 -7.66 7.76 4.03
C TYR A 68 -8.73 7.98 5.09
N MET A 69 -9.13 9.23 5.25
CA MET A 69 -10.15 9.65 6.19
C MET A 69 -11.10 10.64 5.54
N ARG A 70 -12.37 10.62 5.93
CA ARG A 70 -13.35 11.59 5.47
C ARG A 70 -14.36 11.84 6.58
N SER A 71 -14.62 13.10 6.89
CA SER A 71 -15.73 13.49 7.76
C SER A 71 -17.06 13.40 6.99
N PRO A 72 -18.23 13.32 7.66
CA PRO A 72 -19.51 12.99 7.02
C PRO A 72 -19.90 13.89 5.85
N LYS A 73 -19.50 15.16 5.90
CA LYS A 73 -19.75 16.18 4.86
C LYS A 73 -18.46 16.71 4.23
N GLY A 74 -17.33 16.11 4.55
CA GLY A 74 -16.00 16.54 4.11
C GLY A 74 -15.52 15.84 2.85
N GLY A 75 -14.45 16.39 2.28
CA GLY A 75 -13.65 15.69 1.27
C GLY A 75 -12.74 14.64 1.91
N TRP A 76 -12.13 13.80 1.07
CA TRP A 76 -11.12 12.85 1.52
C TRP A 76 -9.83 13.56 1.92
N GLY A 77 -9.31 13.18 3.07
CA GLY A 77 -7.95 13.42 3.52
C GLY A 77 -7.11 12.16 3.39
N TRP A 78 -5.80 12.34 3.29
CA TRP A 78 -4.83 11.27 3.11
C TRP A 78 -3.68 11.42 4.10
N CYS A 79 -3.22 10.29 4.60
CA CYS A 79 -1.97 10.14 5.33
C CYS A 79 -1.18 8.96 4.75
N TYR A 80 0.11 9.18 4.59
CA TYR A 80 1.06 8.14 4.24
C TYR A 80 1.30 7.19 5.43
N ILE A 81 1.44 5.87 5.19
CA ILE A 81 1.89 4.91 6.22
C ILE A 81 3.25 4.30 5.87
N ASP A 82 3.36 3.63 4.72
CA ASP A 82 4.56 2.85 4.34
C ASP A 82 4.76 2.81 2.81
N HIS A 83 6.00 2.74 2.33
CA HIS A 83 6.43 2.72 0.92
C HIS A 83 7.47 1.64 0.64
N GLN A 84 8.08 1.08 1.70
CA GLN A 84 8.92 -0.12 1.61
C GLN A 84 8.15 -1.35 2.10
N ALA A 85 6.83 -1.24 2.14
CA ALA A 85 5.96 -2.33 2.47
C ALA A 85 6.12 -3.44 1.43
N ASN A 86 6.32 -4.66 1.92
CA ASN A 86 5.89 -5.84 1.19
C ASN A 86 4.36 -5.82 1.05
N ARG A 87 3.76 -6.91 0.57
CA ARG A 87 2.29 -7.00 0.54
C ARG A 87 1.72 -7.09 1.96
N TRP A 88 1.02 -6.05 2.41
CA TRP A 88 0.26 -6.09 3.64
C TRP A 88 -0.93 -7.06 3.51
N ARG A 89 -1.21 -7.79 4.59
CA ARG A 89 -2.32 -8.75 4.68
C ARG A 89 -2.95 -8.66 6.07
N ASP A 90 -4.18 -9.14 6.20
CA ASP A 90 -4.87 -9.21 7.49
C ASP A 90 -4.88 -7.86 8.21
N VAL A 91 -5.22 -6.82 7.44
CA VAL A 91 -5.25 -5.43 7.92
C VAL A 91 -6.59 -5.18 8.57
N ALA A 92 -6.57 -4.55 9.75
CA ALA A 92 -7.78 -4.16 10.45
C ALA A 92 -7.76 -2.66 10.80
N LEU A 93 -8.96 -2.09 10.83
CA LEU A 93 -9.23 -0.78 11.39
C LEU A 93 -10.10 -0.97 12.63
N THR A 94 -9.68 -0.42 13.75
CA THR A 94 -10.46 -0.39 14.99
C THR A 94 -10.62 1.04 15.46
N TYR A 95 -11.68 1.30 16.22
CA TYR A 95 -11.96 2.61 16.80
C TYR A 95 -12.17 2.46 18.30
N ASP A 96 -11.43 3.24 19.07
CA ASP A 96 -11.63 3.40 20.50
C ASP A 96 -12.34 4.73 20.77
N ALA A 97 -13.59 4.64 21.25
CA ALA A 97 -14.42 5.80 21.54
C ALA A 97 -13.96 6.59 22.77
N THR A 98 -13.23 5.97 23.70
CA THR A 98 -12.73 6.64 24.91
C THR A 98 -11.59 7.58 24.54
N SER A 99 -10.58 7.06 23.83
CA SER A 99 -9.47 7.87 23.37
C SER A 99 -9.80 8.71 22.13
N ASP A 100 -10.81 8.32 21.33
CA ASP A 100 -11.16 8.89 20.02
C ASP A 100 -10.05 8.67 18.98
N VAL A 101 -9.54 7.43 18.96
CA VAL A 101 -8.43 7.00 18.11
C VAL A 101 -8.87 5.91 17.14
N VAL A 102 -8.55 6.07 15.86
CA VAL A 102 -8.68 5.01 14.85
C VAL A 102 -7.32 4.35 14.68
N THR A 103 -7.23 3.04 14.92
CA THR A 103 -6.00 2.27 14.86
C THR A 103 -5.95 1.39 13.61
N VAL A 104 -4.78 1.33 12.97
CA VAL A 104 -4.45 0.41 11.88
C VAL A 104 -3.54 -0.69 12.42
N THR A 105 -3.93 -1.93 12.24
CA THR A 105 -3.06 -3.10 12.48
C THR A 105 -2.85 -3.90 11.21
N GLU A 106 -1.69 -4.54 11.09
CA GLU A 106 -1.38 -5.53 10.06
C GLU A 106 -0.95 -6.80 10.78
N ARG A 107 -1.68 -7.91 10.57
CA ARG A 107 -1.43 -9.18 11.27
C ARG A 107 -1.35 -9.03 12.80
N GLY A 108 -2.21 -8.18 13.35
CA GLY A 108 -2.28 -7.86 14.78
C GLY A 108 -1.18 -6.91 15.28
N THR A 109 -0.19 -6.55 14.46
CA THR A 109 0.84 -5.58 14.84
C THR A 109 0.35 -4.16 14.56
N TRP A 110 0.45 -3.27 15.55
CA TRP A 110 0.11 -1.86 15.38
C TRP A 110 1.02 -1.20 14.33
N LYS A 111 0.44 -0.49 13.37
CA LYS A 111 1.18 0.22 12.31
C LYS A 111 0.96 1.72 12.30
N ALA A 112 -0.27 2.15 12.60
CA ALA A 112 -0.60 3.57 12.62
C ALA A 112 -1.82 3.85 13.51
N GLY A 113 -2.00 5.12 13.87
CA GLY A 113 -3.15 5.60 14.63
C GLY A 113 -3.49 7.04 14.28
N LEU A 114 -4.77 7.31 14.03
CA LEU A 114 -5.32 8.66 13.90
C LEU A 114 -5.94 9.07 15.24
N ASP A 115 -5.35 10.06 15.91
CA ASP A 115 -6.00 10.77 17.00
C ASP A 115 -6.89 11.87 16.41
N ARG A 116 -8.21 11.66 16.53
CA ARG A 116 -9.21 12.54 15.91
C ARG A 116 -9.37 13.86 16.65
N LYS A 117 -9.15 13.87 17.96
CA LYS A 117 -9.21 15.09 18.80
C LYS A 117 -8.04 16.02 18.48
N ARG A 118 -6.85 15.46 18.36
CA ARG A 118 -5.62 16.21 18.08
C ARG A 118 -5.41 16.48 16.60
N SER A 119 -6.15 15.79 15.72
CA SER A 119 -5.92 15.80 14.27
C SER A 119 -4.48 15.43 13.93
N THR A 120 -3.98 14.38 14.56
CA THR A 120 -2.61 13.87 14.37
C THR A 120 -2.62 12.40 13.96
N PHE A 121 -1.63 12.01 13.18
CA PHE A 121 -1.45 10.67 12.64
C PHE A 121 -0.08 10.13 13.03
N ALA A 122 -0.08 9.11 13.87
CA ALA A 122 1.11 8.41 14.32
C ALA A 122 1.38 7.18 13.45
N ILE A 123 2.64 6.91 13.16
CA ILE A 123 3.11 5.78 12.35
C ILE A 123 4.23 5.05 13.09
N GLY A 124 4.29 3.74 12.94
CA GLY A 124 5.39 2.93 13.46
C GLY A 124 5.19 1.43 13.22
N ASP A 125 5.74 0.63 14.13
CA ASP A 125 5.71 -0.83 14.03
C ASP A 125 5.72 -1.41 15.45
N GLY A 126 4.56 -1.89 15.89
CA GLY A 126 4.25 -2.26 17.28
C GLY A 126 4.03 -1.07 18.22
N LYS A 127 4.61 0.10 17.93
CA LYS A 127 4.44 1.35 18.70
C LYS A 127 4.67 2.60 17.84
N PRO A 128 4.15 3.78 18.25
CA PRO A 128 4.43 5.05 17.59
C PRO A 128 5.92 5.36 17.50
N LYS A 129 6.40 5.75 16.32
CA LYS A 129 7.78 6.21 16.06
C LYS A 129 7.82 7.65 15.55
N ARG A 130 6.77 8.08 14.85
CA ARG A 130 6.63 9.41 14.26
C ARG A 130 5.16 9.83 14.33
N GLU A 131 4.91 11.11 14.60
CA GLU A 131 3.58 11.73 14.56
C GLU A 131 3.60 12.91 13.58
N LEU A 132 2.50 13.11 12.87
CA LEU A 132 2.33 14.13 11.84
C LEU A 132 0.92 14.72 11.89
N ASP A 133 0.73 15.88 11.28
CA ASP A 133 -0.61 16.44 11.11
C ASP A 133 -1.49 15.56 10.21
N ALA A 134 -2.78 15.54 10.51
CA ALA A 134 -3.77 14.72 9.84
C ALA A 134 -4.96 15.60 9.38
N PRO A 135 -5.31 15.62 8.08
CA PRO A 135 -4.63 14.93 6.98
C PRO A 135 -3.32 15.60 6.56
N GLN A 136 -2.39 14.81 6.03
CA GLN A 136 -1.17 15.33 5.40
C GLN A 136 -1.47 16.01 4.06
N SER A 137 -2.49 15.53 3.34
CA SER A 137 -2.99 16.18 2.13
C SER A 137 -4.48 15.92 1.91
N ARG A 138 -5.15 16.81 1.17
CA ARG A 138 -6.52 16.61 0.71
C ARG A 138 -6.50 15.96 -0.67
N VAL A 139 -7.37 14.97 -0.89
CA VAL A 139 -7.46 14.25 -2.16
C VAL A 139 -8.88 14.34 -2.73
N LYS A 140 -8.98 14.66 -4.02
CA LYS A 140 -10.28 14.73 -4.72
C LYS A 140 -10.85 13.32 -4.98
N ARG A 141 -9.97 12.38 -5.35
CA ARG A 141 -10.30 10.99 -5.60
C ARG A 141 -9.24 10.11 -4.93
N PRO A 142 -9.62 9.28 -3.95
CA PRO A 142 -8.68 8.39 -3.31
C PRO A 142 -8.27 7.26 -4.27
N GLU A 143 -7.04 6.77 -4.15
CA GLU A 143 -6.48 5.79 -5.11
C GLU A 143 -7.20 4.44 -5.11
N PHE A 144 -7.89 4.09 -4.02
CA PHE A 144 -8.70 2.87 -3.98
C PHE A 144 -10.00 2.96 -4.79
N ALA A 145 -10.42 4.16 -5.22
CA ALA A 145 -11.70 4.37 -5.92
C ALA A 145 -11.56 4.36 -7.46
N SER A 146 -10.40 3.96 -7.98
CA SER A 146 -10.14 3.81 -9.42
C SER A 146 -9.97 2.35 -9.86
N GLN A 147 -10.37 1.40 -9.01
CA GLN A 147 -10.39 -0.03 -9.30
C GLN A 147 -11.78 -0.50 -9.66
#